data_AF-A0A960RY02-F1
#
_entry.id   AF-A0A960RY02-F1
#
_cell.length_a   1.000
_cell.length_b   1.000
_cell.length_c   1.000
_cell.angle_alpha   90.00
_cell.angle_beta   90.00
_cell.angle_gamma   90.00
#
_symmetry.space_group_name_H-M   'P 1'
#
loop_
_entity.id
_entity.type
_entity.pdbx_description
1 polymer ?
#
loop_
_entity_poly.entity_id
_entity_poly.type
_entity_poly.pdbx_seq_one_letter_code
_entity_poly.pdbx_strand_id
1 'polypeptide(L)'
;MNEEHELFYGYEIVRDQEQLIIVDLMKKYSNEPVTEELKRRIWDELQELKRIGRINIPFKVEIRRDRSNKYPPSIEVILDTKV
;
A
#
# COMPACT_ATOMS: atom_id res chain seq x y z
N MET A 1 16.81 -22.63 6.80
CA MET A 1 15.63 -22.63 5.94
C MET A 1 15.71 -21.31 5.21
N ASN A 2 16.19 -21.38 3.96
CA ASN A 2 16.50 -20.23 3.13
C ASN A 2 15.19 -19.61 2.65
N GLU A 3 14.92 -18.36 3.03
CA GLU A 3 13.98 -17.52 2.30
C GLU A 3 14.80 -16.77 1.26
N GLU A 4 14.69 -17.27 0.04
CA GLU A 4 15.39 -16.82 -1.15
C GLU A 4 14.88 -15.42 -1.53
N HIS A 5 15.60 -14.38 -1.10
CA HIS A 5 15.51 -13.06 -1.71
C HIS A 5 16.15 -13.13 -3.10
N GLU A 6 15.39 -13.61 -4.08
CA GLU A 6 15.81 -13.68 -5.48
C GLU A 6 16.05 -12.26 -6.02
N LEU A 7 17.32 -12.01 -6.37
CA LEU A 7 17.79 -10.84 -7.09
C LEU A 7 17.07 -10.73 -8.44
N PHE A 8 16.22 -9.71 -8.64
CA PHE A 8 15.59 -9.44 -9.93
C PHE A 8 16.12 -8.13 -10.54
N TYR A 9 16.98 -8.29 -11.56
CA TYR A 9 17.36 -7.36 -12.64
C TYR A 9 17.41 -5.83 -12.35
N GLY A 10 18.63 -5.32 -12.14
CA GLY A 10 19.14 -4.10 -12.80
C GLY A 10 18.59 -2.72 -12.40
N TYR A 11 17.56 -2.62 -11.57
CA TYR A 11 17.09 -1.34 -11.00
C TYR A 11 16.83 -1.49 -9.49
N GLU A 12 17.56 -0.68 -8.72
CA GLU A 12 17.81 -0.73 -7.27
C GLU A 12 16.57 -0.49 -6.38
N ILE A 13 16.43 -1.27 -5.30
CA ILE A 13 16.13 -0.95 -3.86
C ILE A 13 15.21 0.25 -3.49
N VAL A 14 14.56 0.94 -4.42
CA VAL A 14 13.62 2.04 -4.15
C VAL A 14 12.24 1.48 -3.78
N ARG A 15 11.85 0.35 -4.38
CA ARG A 15 10.56 -0.35 -4.13
C ARG A 15 10.39 -0.83 -2.69
N ASP A 16 11.44 -1.37 -2.07
CA ASP A 16 11.41 -1.77 -0.65
C ASP A 16 11.14 -0.58 0.26
N GLN A 17 11.77 0.57 0.00
CA GLN A 17 11.58 1.77 0.82
C GLN A 17 10.17 2.35 0.66
N GLU A 18 9.67 2.45 -0.57
CA GLU A 18 8.30 2.91 -0.85
C GLU A 18 7.26 1.97 -0.23
N GLN A 19 7.45 0.65 -0.36
CA GLN A 19 6.59 -0.35 0.28
C GLN A 19 6.62 -0.23 1.80
N LEU A 20 7.79 -0.05 2.41
CA LEU A 20 7.91 0.14 3.86
C LEU A 20 7.16 1.39 4.34
N ILE A 21 7.22 2.49 3.60
CA ILE A 21 6.47 3.72 3.92
C ILE A 21 4.96 3.45 3.87
N ILE A 22 4.49 2.74 2.85
CA ILE A 22 3.06 2.42 2.70
C ILE A 22 2.61 1.46 3.79
N VAL A 23 3.42 0.44 4.12
CA VAL A 23 3.13 -0.50 5.21
C VAL A 23 3.10 0.23 6.56
N ASP A 24 4.03 1.14 6.82
CA ASP A 24 4.03 1.97 8.03
C ASP A 24 2.79 2.87 8.11
N LEU A 25 2.42 3.49 6.99
CA LEU A 25 1.20 4.27 6.87
C LEU A 25 -0.03 3.42 7.19
N MET A 26 -0.15 2.24 6.57
CA MET A 26 -1.28 1.34 6.79
C MET A 26 -1.35 0.81 8.22
N LYS A 27 -0.22 0.61 8.91
CA LYS A 27 -0.19 0.21 10.33
C LYS A 27 -0.87 1.25 11.22
N LYS A 28 -0.74 2.55 10.92
CA LYS A 28 -1.42 3.62 11.68
C LYS A 28 -2.94 3.49 11.62
N TYR A 29 -3.46 3.02 10.48
CA TYR A 29 -4.88 2.88 10.22
C TYR A 29 -5.43 1.47 10.48
N SER A 30 -4.58 0.53 10.92
CA SER A 30 -4.95 -0.88 11.11
C SER A 30 -6.01 -1.12 12.19
N ASN A 31 -6.25 -0.14 13.07
CA ASN A 31 -7.23 -0.22 14.15
C ASN A 31 -8.49 0.62 13.89
N GLU A 32 -8.55 1.34 12.75
CA GLU A 32 -9.71 2.15 12.40
C GLU A 32 -10.74 1.34 11.58
N PRO A 33 -12.04 1.62 11.75
CA PRO A 33 -13.08 0.96 10.96
C PRO A 33 -12.94 1.34 9.48
N VAL A 34 -13.01 0.34 8.61
CA VAL A 34 -12.90 0.55 7.17
C VAL A 34 -14.13 1.28 6.62
N THR A 35 -13.95 2.57 6.41
CA THR A 35 -14.94 3.51 5.90
C THR A 35 -14.44 4.20 4.61
N GLU A 36 -15.35 4.78 3.83
CA GLU A 36 -14.97 5.61 2.68
C GLU A 36 -14.13 6.83 3.12
N GLU A 37 -14.36 7.34 4.34
CA GLU A 37 -13.55 8.42 4.92
C GLU A 37 -12.12 7.98 5.17
N LEU A 38 -11.92 6.81 5.79
CA LEU A 38 -10.60 6.23 6.02
C LEU A 38 -9.85 6.01 4.70
N LYS A 39 -10.53 5.46 3.70
CA LYS A 39 -10.00 5.30 2.34
C LYS A 39 -9.53 6.63 1.76
N ARG A 40 -10.34 7.68 1.90
CA ARG A 40 -10.02 9.03 1.40
C ARG A 40 -8.80 9.62 2.12
N ARG A 41 -8.69 9.43 3.43
CA ARG A 41 -7.53 9.88 4.21
C ARG A 41 -6.24 9.17 3.78
N ILE A 42 -6.29 7.85 3.61
CA ILE A 42 -5.15 7.07 3.11
C ILE A 42 -4.76 7.52 1.70
N TRP A 43 -5.73 7.76 0.82
CA TRP A 43 -5.48 8.27 -0.51
C TRP A 43 -4.79 9.64 -0.49
N ASP A 44 -5.25 10.56 0.37
CA ASP A 44 -4.68 11.90 0.49
C ASP A 44 -3.23 11.87 1.00
N GLU A 45 -2.95 11.07 2.03
CA GLU A 45 -1.58 10.85 2.53
C GLU A 45 -0.66 10.24 1.46
N LEU A 46 -1.13 9.24 0.71
CA LEU A 46 -0.36 8.66 -0.39
C LEU A 46 -0.13 9.69 -1.52
N GLN A 47 -1.12 10.51 -1.87
CA GLN A 47 -0.94 11.59 -2.84
C GLN A 47 0.05 12.65 -2.36
N GLU A 48 0.05 12.97 -1.07
CA GLU A 48 1.05 13.88 -0.49
C GLU A 48 2.45 13.28 -0.56
N LEU A 49 2.62 12.01 -0.18
CA LEU A 49 3.88 11.27 -0.31
C LEU A 49 4.37 11.26 -1.76
N LYS A 50 3.44 11.16 -2.72
CA LYS A 50 3.76 11.25 -4.15
C LYS A 50 4.21 12.63 -4.55
N ARG A 51 3.51 13.67 -4.09
CA ARG A 51 3.83 15.07 -4.36
C ARG A 51 5.22 15.47 -3.86
N ILE A 52 5.63 14.96 -2.69
CA ILE A 52 6.96 15.23 -2.13
C ILE A 52 8.06 14.32 -2.70
N GLY A 53 7.73 13.43 -3.63
CA GLY A 53 8.67 12.52 -4.27
C GLY A 53 9.11 11.32 -3.42
N ARG A 54 8.40 11.02 -2.32
CA ARG A 54 8.65 9.84 -1.48
C ARG A 54 8.12 8.55 -2.08
N ILE A 55 7.03 8.63 -2.83
CA ILE A 55 6.55 7.53 -3.68
C ILE A 55 6.41 8.00 -5.11
N ASN A 56 6.88 7.22 -6.07
CA ASN A 56 6.71 7.49 -7.50
C ASN A 56 5.90 6.41 -8.21
N ILE A 57 5.77 5.24 -7.59
CA ILE A 57 5.00 4.12 -8.13
C ILE A 57 3.51 4.49 -8.23
N PRO A 58 2.83 4.18 -9.34
CA PRO A 58 1.38 4.33 -9.41
C PRO A 58 0.69 3.39 -8.41
N PHE A 59 -0.31 3.89 -7.71
CA PHE A 59 -1.03 3.14 -6.69
C PHE A 59 -2.54 3.33 -6.84
N LYS A 60 -3.28 2.33 -6.36
CA LYS A 60 -4.74 2.32 -6.28
C LYS A 60 -5.16 1.90 -4.88
N VAL A 61 -6.12 2.61 -4.30
CA VAL A 61 -6.66 2.27 -2.97
C VAL A 61 -8.07 1.74 -3.13
N GLU A 62 -8.32 0.52 -2.68
CA GLU A 62 -9.63 -0.14 -2.76
C GLU A 62 -10.06 -0.66 -1.40
N ILE A 63 -11.37 -0.74 -1.20
CA ILE A 63 -11.94 -1.39 -0.01
C ILE A 63 -12.33 -2.81 -0.43
N ARG A 64 -11.60 -3.78 0.11
CA ARG A 64 -11.96 -5.19 -0.02
C ARG A 64 -13.04 -5.52 0.98
N ARG A 65 -14.22 -5.86 0.49
CA ARG A 65 -15.32 -6.42 1.28
C ARG A 65 -15.44 -7.88 0.90
N ASP A 66 -15.23 -8.76 1.87
CA ASP A 66 -15.36 -10.18 1.63
C ASP A 66 -16.86 -10.54 1.49
N ARG A 67 -17.26 -11.07 0.33
CA ARG A 67 -18.66 -11.45 0.07
C ARG A 67 -19.14 -12.59 0.97
N SER A 68 -18.22 -13.39 1.52
CA SER A 68 -18.56 -14.46 2.47
C SER A 68 -18.70 -13.95 3.90
N ASN A 69 -18.49 -12.65 4.15
CA ASN A 69 -18.49 -11.99 5.45
C ASN A 69 -17.57 -12.68 6.49
N LYS A 70 -16.57 -13.43 6.00
CA LYS A 70 -15.67 -14.24 6.81
C LYS A 70 -14.49 -13.41 7.34
N TYR A 71 -14.22 -12.29 6.69
CA TYR A 71 -13.17 -11.34 7.04
C TYR A 71 -13.76 -9.93 7.14
N PRO A 72 -13.33 -9.14 8.14
CA PRO A 72 -13.74 -7.74 8.22
C PRO A 72 -13.30 -6.99 6.96
N PRO A 73 -14.08 -5.96 6.53
CA PRO A 73 -13.69 -5.13 5.41
C PRO A 73 -12.29 -4.57 5.66
N SER A 74 -11.46 -4.60 4.62
CA SER A 74 -10.04 -4.23 4.68
C SER A 74 -9.72 -3.23 3.58
N ILE A 75 -8.80 -2.31 3.82
CA ILE A 75 -8.30 -1.40 2.79
C ILE A 75 -7.07 -2.03 2.16
N GLU A 76 -7.06 -2.13 0.84
CA GLU A 76 -5.94 -2.63 0.05
C GLU A 76 -5.35 -1.50 -0.78
N VAL A 77 -4.03 -1.37 -0.73
CA VAL A 77 -3.26 -0.49 -1.59
C VAL A 77 -2.56 -1.36 -2.63
N ILE A 78 -3.03 -1.28 -3.87
CA ILE A 78 -2.47 -2.01 -5.00
C ILE A 78 -1.44 -1.10 -5.67
N LEU A 79 -0.19 -1.54 -5.69
CA LEU A 79 0.89 -0.87 -6.40
C LEU A 79 0.94 -1.41 -7.83
N ASP A 80 0.71 -0.55 -8.82
CA ASP A 80 0.84 -0.92 -10.22
C ASP A 80 2.29 -0.71 -10.65
N THR A 81 2.98 -1.80 -10.98
CA THR A 81 4.41 -1.78 -11.33
C THR A 81 4.65 -1.88 -12.83
N LYS A 82 3.62 -1.70 -13.67
CA LYS A 82 3.80 -1.71 -15.13
C LYS A 82 4.17 -0.31 -15.62
N VAL A 83 5.47 -0.07 -15.70
CA VAL A 83 6.06 0.97 -16.57
C VAL A 83 7.09 0.34 -17.47
#